data_AF-A0A950YUZ0-F1
#
_entry.id   AF-A0A950YUZ0-F1
#
_cell.length_a   1.000
_cell.length_b   1.000
_cell.length_c   1.000
_cell.angle_alpha   90.00
_cell.angle_beta   90.00
_cell.angle_gamma   90.00
#
_symmetry.space_group_name_H-M   'P 1'
#
loop_
_entity.id
_entity.type
_entity.pdbx_description
1 polymer ?
#
loop_
_entity_poly.entity_id
_entity_poly.type
_entity_poly.pdbx_seq_one_letter_code
_entity_poly.pdbx_strand_id
1 'polypeptide(L)' 'TDRGGDYSGRGVHATARIAAAAGAGEIIASRAVIEASGPGFRAFDERSLELRGLEAPVAVATIDWSTV' A
#
# COMPACT_ATOMS: atom_id res chain seq x y z
N THR A 1 13.23 -5.63 13.12
CA THR A 1 13.41 -6.81 13.98
C THR A 1 12.06 -7.12 14.56
N ASP A 2 11.49 -8.27 14.22
CA ASP A 2 10.16 -8.69 14.66
C ASP A 2 10.18 -8.94 16.18
N ARG A 3 9.22 -8.32 16.89
CA ARG A 3 8.87 -8.68 18.27
C ARG A 3 7.36 -8.87 18.32
N GLY A 4 6.93 -10.11 18.14
CA GLY A 4 5.65 -10.59 18.66
C GLY A 4 4.41 -9.93 18.05
N GLY A 5 4.28 -9.98 16.72
CA GLY A 5 3.08 -9.51 16.02
C GLY A 5 3.09 -8.02 15.68
N ASP A 6 4.02 -7.26 16.24
CA ASP A 6 4.32 -5.90 15.82
C ASP A 6 5.47 -5.92 14.81
N TYR A 7 5.11 -5.82 13.53
CA TYR A 7 6.07 -5.49 12.48
C TYR A 7 6.61 -4.08 12.75
N SER A 8 7.75 -3.98 13.43
CA SER A 8 8.43 -2.70 13.65
C SER A 8 9.55 -2.50 12.62
N GLY A 9 9.33 -1.51 11.74
CA GLY A 9 10.24 -1.09 10.67
C GLY A 9 9.65 0.09 9.89
N ARG A 10 10.48 0.78 9.09
CA ARG A 10 10.04 1.89 8.20
C ARG A 10 8.83 1.50 7.33
N GLY A 11 8.70 0.21 6.97
CA GLY A 11 7.59 -0.33 6.19
C GLY A 11 6.20 -0.16 6.85
N VAL A 12 6.08 -0.34 8.17
CA VAL A 12 4.74 -0.31 8.83
C VAL A 12 4.22 1.11 9.03
N HIS A 13 5.11 2.07 9.22
CA HIS A 13 4.73 3.48 9.22
C HIS A 13 4.29 3.94 7.83
N ALA A 14 4.88 3.39 6.77
CA ALA A 14 4.46 3.65 5.39
C ALA A 14 3.09 3.02 5.11
N THR A 15 2.85 1.76 5.49
CA THR A 15 1.56 1.08 5.27
C THR A 15 0.40 1.77 5.98
N ALA A 16 0.58 2.19 7.23
CA ALA A 16 -0.47 2.90 7.97
C ALA A 16 -0.85 4.24 7.31
N ARG A 17 0.13 4.93 6.71
CA ARG A 17 -0.09 6.20 5.99
C ARG A 17 -0.73 6.00 4.63
N ILE A 18 -0.35 4.93 3.92
CA ILE A 18 -1.02 4.51 2.68
C ILE A 18 -2.49 4.18 2.99
N ALA A 19 -2.76 3.39 4.03
CA ALA A 19 -4.14 3.07 4.44
C ALA A 19 -4.97 4.31 4.78
N ALA A 20 -4.36 5.33 5.42
CA ALA A 20 -5.03 6.59 5.73
C ALA A 20 -5.35 7.46 4.50
N ALA A 21 -4.68 7.22 3.36
CA ALA A 21 -4.92 7.92 2.10
C ALA A 21 -6.00 7.26 1.24
N ALA A 22 -6.45 6.05 1.59
CA ALA A 22 -7.49 5.34 0.88
C ALA A 22 -8.86 5.99 1.07
N GLY A 23 -9.67 6.03 0.01
CA GLY A 23 -11.08 6.39 0.09
C GLY A 23 -11.92 5.33 0.82
N ALA A 24 -13.18 5.64 1.12
CA ALA A 24 -14.10 4.69 1.73
C ALA A 24 -14.33 3.46 0.82
N GLY A 25 -14.04 2.26 1.34
CA GLY A 25 -14.17 1.01 0.59
C GLY A 25 -13.03 0.73 -0.40
N GLU A 26 -11.99 1.57 -0.40
CA GLU A 26 -10.87 1.45 -1.32
C GLU A 26 -9.74 0.62 -0.69
N ILE A 27 -9.19 -0.31 -1.48
CA ILE A 27 -7.94 -1.01 -1.15
C ILE A 27 -6.85 -0.42 -2.03
N ILE A 28 -5.84 0.21 -1.43
CA ILE A 28 -4.66 0.68 -2.19
C ILE A 28 -3.40 -0.02 -1.69
N ALA A 29 -2.49 -0.31 -2.61
CA ALA A 29 -1.21 -0.93 -2.31
C ALA A 29 -0.08 -0.22 -3.06
N SER A 30 1.12 -0.22 -2.46
CA SER A 30 2.32 0.28 -3.14
C SER A 30 2.70 -0.62 -4.32
N ARG A 31 3.33 -0.05 -5.36
CA ARG A 31 3.82 -0.83 -6.51
C ARG A 31 4.68 -2.03 -6.11
N ALA A 32 5.57 -1.87 -5.13
CA ALA A 32 6.44 -2.97 -4.65
C ALA A 32 5.64 -4.17 -4.10
N VAL A 33 4.51 -3.92 -3.44
CA VAL A 33 3.63 -4.99 -2.93
C VAL A 33 2.90 -5.67 -4.08
N ILE A 34 2.42 -4.89 -5.05
CA ILE A 34 1.73 -5.42 -6.24
C ILE A 34 2.65 -6.36 -7.03
N GLU A 35 3.89 -5.92 -7.29
CA GLU A 35 4.90 -6.72 -7.99
C GLU A 35 5.25 -8.02 -7.24
N ALA A 36 5.26 -8.00 -5.91
CA ALA A 36 5.58 -9.16 -5.08
C ALA A 36 4.44 -10.18 -4.94
N SER A 37 3.18 -9.79 -5.19
CA SER A 37 2.01 -10.60 -4.85
C SER A 37 1.56 -11.57 -5.95
N GLY A 38 2.14 -11.49 -7.15
CA GLY A 38 1.86 -12.40 -8.26
C GLY A 38 0.51 -12.17 -8.97
N PRO A 39 0.18 -12.98 -9.99
CA PRO A 39 -1.05 -12.84 -10.76
C PRO A 39 -2.24 -13.37 -9.97
N GLY A 40 -3.22 -12.51 -9.68
CA GLY A 40 -4.41 -12.91 -8.91
C GLY A 40 -5.40 -11.79 -8.61
N PHE A 41 -4.99 -10.55 -8.83
CA PHE A 41 -5.84 -9.37 -8.71
C PHE A 41 -5.42 -8.33 -9.74
N ARG A 42 -6.34 -7.43 -10.08
CA ARG A 42 -6.07 -6.33 -11.00
C ARG A 42 -5.81 -5.06 -10.20
N ALA A 43 -4.75 -4.34 -10.57
CA ALA A 43 -4.51 -2.99 -10.07
C ALA A 43 -4.95 -1.96 -11.12
N PHE A 44 -5.48 -0.83 -10.67
CA PHE A 44 -5.89 0.30 -11.50
C PHE A 44 -5.71 1.63 -10.74
N ASP A 45 -5.94 2.77 -11.39
CA ASP A 45 -5.79 4.12 -10.81
C ASP A 45 -4.43 4.35 -10.11
N GLU A 46 -3.35 4.22 -10.88
CA GLU A 46 -1.99 4.48 -10.39
C GLU A 46 -1.80 5.96 -10.04
N ARG A 47 -1.32 6.23 -8.83
CA ARG A 47 -1.07 7.59 -8.35
C ARG A 47 0.11 7.66 -7.39
N SER A 48 0.67 8.85 -7.29
CA SER A 48 1.78 9.16 -6.39
C SER A 48 1.26 9.85 -5.14
N LEU A 49 1.60 9.33 -3.96
CA LEU A 49 1.20 9.91 -2.67
C LEU A 49 2.39 10.56 -1.97
N GLU A 50 2.23 11.84 -1.65
CA GLU A 50 3.11 12.56 -0.73
C GLU A 50 2.73 12.22 0.72
N LEU A 51 3.48 11.29 1.33
CA LEU A 51 3.19 10.83 2.68
C LEU A 51 4.10 11.56 3.67
N ARG A 52 3.51 12.28 4.62
CA ARG A 52 4.25 13.00 5.69
C ARG A 52 5.34 12.11 6.27
N GLY A 53 6.58 12.57 6.30
CA GLY A 53 7.70 11.84 6.92
C GLY A 53 8.31 10.74 6.04
N LEU A 54 7.97 10.71 4.75
CA LEU A 54 8.74 10.06 3.70
C LEU A 54 9.35 11.14 2.81
N GLU A 55 10.61 10.96 2.44
CA GLU A 55 11.34 11.94 1.62
C GLU A 55 11.00 11.85 0.14
N ALA A 56 10.50 10.70 -0.29
CA ALA A 56 10.10 10.44 -1.67
C ALA A 56 8.60 10.11 -1.75
N PRO A 57 7.92 10.54 -2.83
CA PRO A 57 6.54 10.15 -3.09
C PRO A 57 6.43 8.64 -3.24
N VAL A 58 5.32 8.06 -2.79
CA VAL A 58 5.07 6.62 -2.89
C VAL A 58 4.07 6.34 -4.00
N ALA A 59 4.50 5.55 -4.98
CA ALA A 59 3.60 5.05 -6.03
C ALA A 59 2.66 3.97 -5.47
N VAL A 60 1.36 4.20 -5.59
CA VAL A 60 0.29 3.29 -5.19
C VAL A 60 -0.68 3.06 -6.33
N ALA A 61 -1.43 1.97 -6.24
CA ALA A 61 -2.56 1.69 -7.12
C ALA A 61 -3.71 1.09 -6.31
N THR A 62 -4.92 1.24 -6.83
CA THR A 62 -6.13 0.66 -6.27
C THR A 62 -6.29 -0.78 -6.73
N ILE A 63 -6.68 -1.66 -5.79
CA ILE A 63 -6.85 -3.09 -6.02
C ILE A 63 -8.32 -3.39 -6.29
N ASP A 64 -8.58 -4.01 -7.44
CA ASP A 64 -9.87 -4.61 -7.75
C ASP A 64 -9.96 -5.97 -7.04
N TRP A 65 -10.78 -6.01 -6.00
CA TRP A 65 -11.01 -7.20 -5.16
C TRP A 65 -12.46 -7.71 -5.25
N SER A 66 -13.35 -6.97 -5.94
CA SER A 66 -14.77 -7.30 -6.05
C SER A 66 -15.09 -8.38 -7.07
N THR A 67 -14.07 -8.89 -7.77
CA THR A 67 -14.23 -9.86 -8.85
C THR A 67 -13.42 -11.13 -8.57
N VAL A 68 -13.69 -11.77 -7.43
CA VAL A 68 -13.31 -13.17 -7.16
C VAL A 68 -14.56 -14.00 -7.00
#